data_AF-A0A8T7MBZ9-F1
#
_entry.id   AF-A0A8T7MBZ9-F1
#
_cell.length_a   1.000
_cell.length_b   1.000
_cell.length_c   1.000
_cell.angle_alpha   90.00
_cell.angle_beta   90.00
_cell.angle_gamma   90.00
#
_symmetry.space_group_name_H-M   'P 1'
#
loop_
_entity.id
_entity.type
_entity.pdbx_description
1 polymer ?
#
loop_
_entity_poly.entity_id
_entity_poly.type
_entity_poly.pdbx_seq_one_letter_code
_entity_poly.pdbx_strand_id
1 'polypeptide(L)'
;MQVQPYYGNQNQANQYGGEQATASQLTATKYSAMAASLDTLGEEKLREGDIETARLALQLVLRIDPGNERATLSLCGLNEDCYETRNLLMVMLQYHPNNAMGIQLLREAETRYIALEELEEMVKSSSYLRSWEEREKQHDDRIRFSQDRRTTPITKIGLLMLQAGFVTEEQLSTAVSLQEMLARFENKQPLGKILLDYGYITQSQLDETLRSQEIEFRSQMY
;
A
#
# COMPACT_ATOMS: atom_id res chain seq x y z
N MET A 1 -24.33 19.57 70.82
CA MET A 1 -23.04 19.11 70.26
C MET A 1 -22.82 19.83 68.94
N GLN A 2 -21.92 20.81 68.91
CA GLN A 2 -21.58 21.57 67.71
C GLN A 2 -20.37 20.90 67.04
N VAL A 3 -20.52 20.53 65.77
CA VAL A 3 -19.46 19.92 64.95
C VAL A 3 -18.74 21.04 64.22
N GLN A 4 -17.44 21.23 64.48
CA GLN A 4 -16.63 22.18 63.72
C GLN A 4 -16.19 21.58 62.37
N PRO A 5 -16.18 22.37 61.29
CA PRO A 5 -15.70 21.91 59.98
C PRO A 5 -14.17 21.87 59.95
N TYR A 6 -13.65 20.76 59.43
CA TYR A 6 -12.23 20.50 59.26
C TYR A 6 -11.73 21.24 58.00
N TYR A 7 -10.96 22.31 58.17
CA TYR A 7 -10.29 23.00 57.07
C TYR A 7 -9.05 22.19 56.67
N GLY A 8 -9.20 21.36 55.63
CA GLY A 8 -8.10 20.63 55.00
C GLY A 8 -7.11 21.59 54.32
N ASN A 9 -5.84 21.43 54.65
CA ASN A 9 -4.72 22.27 54.24
C ASN A 9 -4.41 22.08 52.73
N GLN A 10 -4.78 23.07 51.89
CA GLN A 10 -4.66 23.01 50.41
C GLN A 10 -3.24 23.24 49.86
N ASN A 11 -2.19 23.34 50.69
CA ASN A 11 -0.88 23.87 50.25
C ASN A 11 0.19 22.84 49.83
N GLN A 12 -0.14 21.56 49.58
CA GLN A 12 0.86 20.54 49.19
C GLN A 12 0.80 20.05 47.72
N ALA A 13 -0.11 20.56 46.89
CA ALA A 13 -0.25 20.08 45.50
C ALA A 13 0.69 20.76 44.47
N ASN A 14 1.39 21.85 44.81
CA ASN A 14 2.13 22.66 43.83
C ASN A 14 3.61 22.30 43.63
N GLN A 15 4.15 21.27 44.30
CA GLN A 15 5.60 21.00 44.26
C GLN A 15 6.04 19.95 43.23
N TYR A 16 5.11 19.22 42.59
CA TYR A 16 5.43 18.19 41.59
C TYR A 16 5.15 18.59 40.13
N GLY A 17 4.66 19.81 39.87
CA GLY A 17 4.34 20.29 38.51
C GLY A 17 5.52 20.86 37.71
N GLY A 18 6.67 21.12 38.36
CA GLY A 18 7.82 21.80 37.73
C GLY A 18 8.66 20.93 36.79
N GLU A 19 8.87 19.65 37.12
CA GLU A 19 9.80 18.79 36.37
C GLU A 19 9.18 18.15 35.11
N GLN A 20 7.86 17.97 35.08
CA GLN A 20 7.17 17.41 33.90
C GLN A 20 7.06 18.43 32.75
N ALA A 21 7.04 19.73 33.06
CA ALA A 21 7.01 20.78 32.05
C ALA A 21 8.32 20.85 31.25
N THR A 22 9.47 20.61 31.90
CA THR A 22 10.77 20.70 31.23
C THR A 22 11.01 19.57 30.24
N ALA A 23 10.57 18.34 30.53
CA ALA A 23 10.76 17.20 29.65
C ALA A 23 9.94 17.33 28.34
N SER A 24 8.69 17.77 28.44
CA SER A 24 7.80 17.98 27.28
C SER A 24 8.24 19.15 26.39
N GLN A 25 8.83 20.19 26.97
CA GLN A 25 9.41 21.30 26.19
C GLN A 25 10.67 20.85 25.44
N LEU A 26 11.55 20.09 26.10
CA LEU A 26 12.76 19.53 25.49
C LEU A 26 12.48 18.58 24.33
N THR A 27 11.42 17.77 24.40
CA THR A 27 11.03 16.90 23.29
C THR A 27 10.47 17.70 22.12
N ALA A 28 9.58 18.67 22.38
CA ALA A 28 9.01 19.54 21.34
C ALA A 28 10.10 20.30 20.56
N THR A 29 11.11 20.85 21.25
CA THR A 29 12.24 21.54 20.60
C THR A 29 13.04 20.62 19.70
N LYS A 30 13.28 19.37 20.13
CA LYS A 30 14.03 18.38 19.33
C LYS A 30 13.27 18.01 18.05
N TYR A 31 11.96 17.76 18.13
CA TYR A 31 11.14 17.43 16.96
C TYR A 31 11.04 18.59 15.98
N SER A 32 10.89 19.83 16.47
CA SER A 32 10.88 21.02 15.63
C SER A 32 12.20 21.20 14.85
N ALA A 33 13.35 21.00 15.51
CA ALA A 33 14.66 21.07 14.84
C ALA A 33 14.84 19.96 13.78
N MET A 34 14.32 18.75 14.06
CA MET A 34 14.34 17.64 13.11
C MET A 34 13.47 17.94 11.88
N ALA A 35 12.24 18.47 12.08
CA ALA A 35 11.36 18.87 10.99
C ALA A 35 12.01 19.93 10.09
N ALA A 36 12.64 20.96 10.67
CA ALA A 36 13.34 22.00 9.90
C ALA A 36 14.51 21.45 9.07
N SER A 37 15.25 20.47 9.61
CA SER A 37 16.36 19.82 8.91
C SER A 37 15.87 18.98 7.72
N LEU A 38 14.79 18.22 7.92
CA LEU A 38 14.16 17.43 6.86
C LEU A 38 13.54 18.30 5.76
N ASP A 39 12.96 19.43 6.14
CA ASP A 39 12.38 20.40 5.20
C ASP A 39 13.46 21.01 4.30
N THR A 40 14.61 21.39 4.89
CA THR A 40 15.78 21.87 4.14
C THR A 40 16.33 20.80 3.18
N LEU A 41 16.40 19.55 3.62
CA LEU A 41 16.81 18.41 2.80
C LEU A 41 15.84 18.19 1.62
N GLY A 42 14.53 18.27 1.87
CA GLY A 42 13.51 18.14 0.83
C GLY A 42 13.70 19.17 -0.28
N GLU A 43 13.91 20.44 0.08
CA GLU A 43 14.16 21.52 -0.88
C GLU A 43 15.49 21.39 -1.63
N GLU A 44 16.54 20.92 -0.97
CA GLU A 44 17.82 20.62 -1.62
C GLU A 44 17.64 19.53 -2.69
N LYS A 45 16.95 18.43 -2.34
CA LYS A 45 16.68 17.34 -3.28
C LYS A 45 15.77 17.74 -4.43
N LEU A 46 14.81 18.64 -4.19
CA LEU A 46 14.03 19.28 -5.26
C LEU A 46 14.92 20.03 -6.25
N ARG A 47 15.88 20.82 -5.76
CA ARG A 47 16.83 21.57 -6.60
C ARG A 47 17.77 20.68 -7.39
N GLU A 48 18.13 19.52 -6.83
CA GLU A 48 18.94 18.50 -7.50
C GLU A 48 18.14 17.67 -8.53
N GLY A 49 16.80 17.75 -8.51
CA GLY A 49 15.91 16.96 -9.36
C GLY A 49 15.65 15.55 -8.84
N ASP A 50 16.07 15.22 -7.61
CA ASP A 50 15.76 13.95 -6.95
C ASP A 50 14.37 14.02 -6.30
N ILE A 51 13.34 13.85 -7.15
CA ILE A 51 11.93 14.01 -6.79
C ILE A 51 11.50 13.02 -5.70
N GLU A 52 11.95 11.77 -5.77
CA GLU A 52 11.54 10.72 -4.83
C GLU A 52 12.10 10.98 -3.43
N THR A 53 13.39 11.31 -3.32
CA THR A 53 13.99 11.64 -2.01
C THR A 53 13.37 12.92 -1.43
N ALA A 54 13.11 13.92 -2.27
CA ALA A 54 12.40 15.12 -1.85
C ALA A 54 11.00 14.81 -1.29
N ARG A 55 10.20 14.01 -2.02
CA ARG A 55 8.86 13.60 -1.60
C ARG A 55 8.90 12.91 -0.24
N LEU A 56 9.80 11.95 -0.06
CA LEU A 56 9.97 11.22 1.21
C LEU A 56 10.35 12.15 2.36
N ALA A 57 11.29 13.07 2.15
CA ALA A 57 11.71 14.02 3.17
C ALA A 57 10.53 14.91 3.61
N LEU A 58 9.77 15.47 2.66
CA LEU A 58 8.63 16.33 2.93
C LEU A 58 7.47 15.56 3.60
N GLN A 59 7.22 14.30 3.23
CA GLN A 59 6.24 13.46 3.92
C GLN A 59 6.64 13.21 5.38
N LEU A 60 7.93 13.02 5.66
CA LEU A 60 8.43 12.89 7.03
C LEU A 60 8.27 14.20 7.81
N VAL A 61 8.45 15.36 7.17
CA VAL A 61 8.14 16.67 7.78
C VAL A 61 6.67 16.71 8.22
N LEU A 62 5.73 16.37 7.34
CA LEU A 62 4.29 16.41 7.66
C LEU A 62 3.86 15.38 8.72
N ARG A 63 4.61 14.29 8.91
CA ARG A 63 4.39 13.37 10.04
C ARG A 63 4.77 13.98 11.38
N ILE A 64 5.77 14.86 11.40
CA ILE A 64 6.24 15.55 12.61
C ILE A 64 5.41 16.82 12.86
N ASP A 65 5.14 17.58 11.80
CA ASP A 65 4.40 18.83 11.82
C ASP A 65 3.36 18.86 10.67
N PRO A 66 2.14 18.35 10.91
CA PRO A 66 1.08 18.32 9.90
C PRO A 66 0.61 19.70 9.45
N GLY A 67 0.90 20.75 10.22
CA GLY A 67 0.58 22.13 9.88
C GLY A 67 1.63 22.79 8.97
N ASN A 68 2.74 22.13 8.65
CA ASN A 68 3.81 22.75 7.87
C ASN A 68 3.34 23.11 6.45
N GLU A 69 3.04 24.39 6.26
CA GLU A 69 2.55 24.95 5.01
C GLU A 69 3.51 24.70 3.85
N ARG A 70 4.81 24.97 4.06
CA ARG A 70 5.82 24.90 3.00
C ARG A 70 5.96 23.47 2.47
N ALA A 71 6.04 22.49 3.37
CA ALA A 71 6.13 21.09 2.99
C ALA A 71 4.87 20.60 2.29
N THR A 72 3.69 21.04 2.77
CA THR A 72 2.41 20.72 2.13
C THR A 72 2.34 21.26 0.71
N LEU A 73 2.62 22.55 0.51
CA LEU A 73 2.57 23.19 -0.81
C LEU A 73 3.59 22.57 -1.77
N SER A 74 4.78 22.24 -1.29
CA SER A 74 5.82 21.56 -2.07
C SER A 74 5.35 20.18 -2.53
N LEU A 75 4.77 19.37 -1.63
CA LEU A 75 4.20 18.06 -1.97
C LEU A 75 3.02 18.16 -2.96
N CYS A 76 2.16 19.18 -2.80
CA CYS A 76 1.06 19.41 -3.75
C CYS A 76 1.57 19.71 -5.17
N GLY A 77 2.73 20.37 -5.30
CA GLY A 77 3.37 20.59 -6.60
C GLY A 77 4.03 19.33 -7.19
N LEU A 78 4.38 18.35 -6.35
CA LEU A 78 5.00 17.09 -6.77
C LEU A 78 4.00 15.96 -7.04
N ASN A 79 2.79 16.06 -6.50
CA ASN A 79 1.78 15.01 -6.60
C ASN A 79 0.89 15.28 -7.81
N GLU A 80 0.87 14.33 -8.75
CA GLU A 80 -0.04 14.35 -9.90
C GLU A 80 -1.47 13.98 -9.48
N ASP A 81 -1.61 13.23 -8.39
CA ASP A 81 -2.89 12.78 -7.84
C ASP A 81 -3.62 13.93 -7.12
N CYS A 82 -4.78 14.31 -7.65
CA CYS A 82 -5.61 15.35 -7.05
C CYS A 82 -6.30 14.92 -5.75
N TYR A 83 -6.50 13.62 -5.51
CA TYR A 83 -7.06 13.09 -4.26
C TYR A 83 -6.09 13.31 -3.10
N GLU A 84 -4.82 12.93 -3.30
CA GLU A 84 -3.77 13.13 -2.30
C GLU A 84 -3.54 14.62 -2.04
N THR A 85 -3.46 15.43 -3.11
CA THR A 85 -3.34 16.88 -3.02
C THR A 85 -4.48 17.51 -2.21
N ARG A 86 -5.73 17.12 -2.48
CA ARG A 86 -6.90 17.59 -1.73
C ARG A 86 -6.79 17.26 -0.24
N ASN A 87 -6.43 16.03 0.09
CA ASN A 87 -6.33 15.58 1.49
C ASN A 87 -5.23 16.32 2.24
N LEU A 88 -4.06 16.51 1.62
CA LEU A 88 -2.96 17.28 2.19
C LEU A 88 -3.36 18.72 2.49
N LEU A 89 -4.02 19.39 1.54
CA LEU A 89 -4.50 20.77 1.72
C LEU A 89 -5.58 20.88 2.79
N MET A 90 -6.49 19.90 2.87
CA MET A 90 -7.49 19.85 3.95
C MET A 90 -6.85 19.77 5.33
N VAL A 91 -5.82 18.93 5.52
CA VAL A 91 -5.11 18.82 6.79
C VAL A 91 -4.41 20.13 7.13
N MET A 92 -3.67 20.73 6.19
CA MET A 92 -2.97 21.98 6.42
C MET A 92 -3.92 23.14 6.79
N LEU A 93 -5.08 23.24 6.12
CA LEU A 93 -6.08 24.28 6.40
C LEU A 93 -6.77 24.12 7.77
N GLN A 94 -6.71 22.95 8.42
CA GLN A 94 -7.17 22.82 9.81
C GLN A 94 -6.26 23.61 10.77
N TYR A 95 -4.97 23.70 10.47
CA TYR A 95 -4.00 24.47 11.26
C TYR A 95 -3.95 25.94 10.80
N HIS A 96 -4.14 26.19 9.50
CA HIS A 96 -4.03 27.51 8.89
C HIS A 96 -5.28 27.88 8.08
N PRO A 97 -6.44 28.11 8.73
CA PRO A 97 -7.73 28.28 8.05
C PRO A 97 -7.83 29.52 7.15
N ASN A 98 -6.94 30.50 7.35
CA ASN A 98 -6.91 31.74 6.57
C ASN A 98 -5.83 31.73 5.46
N ASN A 99 -5.23 30.58 5.17
CA ASN A 99 -4.21 30.49 4.13
C ASN A 99 -4.85 30.63 2.73
N ALA A 100 -4.72 31.83 2.13
CA ALA A 100 -5.34 32.14 0.84
C ALA A 100 -4.89 31.20 -0.30
N MET A 101 -3.60 30.87 -0.35
CA MET A 101 -3.04 29.99 -1.38
C MET A 101 -3.58 28.56 -1.23
N GLY A 102 -3.58 28.03 0.00
CA GLY A 102 -4.13 26.71 0.32
C GLY A 102 -5.60 26.58 -0.05
N ILE A 103 -6.41 27.60 0.27
CA ILE A 103 -7.83 27.64 -0.11
C ILE A 103 -8.00 27.63 -1.64
N GLN A 104 -7.18 28.40 -2.36
CA GLN A 104 -7.24 28.43 -3.83
C GLN A 104 -6.89 27.05 -4.42
N LEU A 105 -5.76 26.47 -4.03
CA LEU A 105 -5.32 25.16 -4.50
C LEU A 105 -6.32 24.06 -4.14
N LEU A 106 -6.97 24.15 -2.97
CA LEU A 106 -7.99 23.18 -2.57
C LEU A 106 -9.19 23.23 -3.52
N ARG A 107 -9.68 24.42 -3.88
CA ARG A 107 -10.77 24.57 -4.86
C ARG A 107 -10.40 24.01 -6.24
N GLU A 108 -9.16 24.23 -6.68
CA GLU A 108 -8.66 23.67 -7.93
C GLU A 108 -8.57 22.14 -7.88
N ALA A 109 -8.10 21.58 -6.77
CA ALA A 109 -8.05 20.13 -6.55
C ALA A 109 -9.47 19.51 -6.46
N GLU A 110 -10.42 20.17 -5.79
CA GLU A 110 -11.82 19.75 -5.70
C GLU A 110 -12.50 19.76 -7.07
N THR A 111 -12.24 20.77 -7.89
CA THR A 111 -12.79 20.84 -9.25
C THR A 111 -12.28 19.67 -10.11
N ARG A 112 -10.99 19.34 -10.01
CA ARG A 112 -10.40 18.17 -10.69
C ARG A 112 -10.97 16.85 -10.17
N TYR A 113 -11.13 16.74 -8.85
CA TYR A 113 -11.73 15.57 -8.20
C TYR A 113 -13.16 15.31 -8.73
N ILE A 114 -14.02 16.34 -8.75
CA ILE A 114 -15.40 16.21 -9.25
C ILE A 114 -15.40 15.78 -10.72
N ALA A 115 -14.54 16.38 -11.54
CA ALA A 115 -14.43 15.99 -12.94
C ALA A 115 -13.99 14.52 -13.13
N LEU A 116 -13.09 14.01 -12.27
CA LEU A 116 -12.70 12.60 -12.29
C LEU A 116 -13.83 11.68 -11.84
N GLU A 117 -14.58 12.06 -10.81
CA GLU A 117 -15.73 11.29 -10.32
C GLU A 117 -16.84 11.22 -11.37
N GLU A 118 -17.16 12.34 -12.03
CA GLU A 118 -18.10 12.39 -13.15
C GLU A 118 -17.62 11.51 -14.32
N LEU A 119 -16.34 11.57 -14.67
CA LEU A 119 -15.75 10.71 -15.69
C LEU A 119 -15.85 9.23 -15.30
N GLU A 120 -15.56 8.88 -14.04
CA GLU A 120 -15.66 7.51 -13.54
C GLU A 120 -17.11 7.02 -13.58
N GLU A 121 -18.08 7.86 -13.19
CA GLU A 121 -19.51 7.55 -13.30
C GLU A 121 -19.97 7.41 -14.76
N MET A 122 -19.50 8.26 -15.66
CA MET A 122 -19.77 8.16 -17.10
C MET A 122 -19.19 6.89 -17.69
N VAL A 123 -17.98 6.52 -17.27
CA VAL A 123 -17.28 5.30 -17.62
C VAL A 123 -18.10 4.10 -17.14
N LYS A 124 -18.49 4.03 -15.86
CA LYS A 124 -19.38 2.99 -15.30
C LYS A 124 -20.76 2.94 -15.97
N SER A 125 -21.32 4.09 -16.33
CA SER A 125 -22.64 4.20 -16.96
C SER A 125 -22.61 3.92 -18.46
N SER A 126 -21.43 3.99 -19.08
CA SER A 126 -21.26 3.70 -20.50
C SER A 126 -21.63 2.25 -20.77
N SER A 127 -22.54 2.05 -21.72
CA SER A 127 -22.96 0.74 -22.19
C SER A 127 -21.79 -0.13 -22.67
N TYR A 128 -20.68 0.50 -23.07
CA TYR A 128 -19.44 -0.21 -23.35
C TYR A 128 -18.93 -0.91 -22.11
N LEU A 129 -18.78 -0.24 -20.96
CA LEU A 129 -18.30 -0.90 -19.74
C LEU A 129 -19.27 -1.92 -19.21
N ARG A 130 -20.59 -1.69 -19.28
CA ARG A 130 -21.56 -2.76 -19.02
C ARG A 130 -21.36 -3.97 -19.95
N SER A 131 -21.05 -3.74 -21.23
CA SER A 131 -20.73 -4.83 -22.17
C SER A 131 -19.36 -5.47 -21.94
N TRP A 132 -18.39 -4.74 -21.37
CA TRP A 132 -17.07 -5.25 -21.03
C TRP A 132 -17.12 -6.01 -19.71
N GLU A 133 -17.79 -5.49 -18.68
CA GLU A 133 -18.15 -6.18 -17.44
C GLU A 133 -19.08 -7.38 -17.70
N GLU A 134 -20.03 -7.31 -18.64
CA GLU A 134 -20.81 -8.48 -19.04
C GLU A 134 -19.98 -9.47 -19.84
N ARG A 135 -19.03 -9.02 -20.67
CA ARG A 135 -18.09 -9.93 -21.35
C ARG A 135 -17.08 -10.53 -20.38
N GLU A 136 -16.63 -9.78 -19.39
CA GLU A 136 -15.71 -10.20 -18.35
C GLU A 136 -16.43 -11.10 -17.36
N LYS A 137 -17.66 -10.78 -16.94
CA LYS A 137 -18.52 -11.66 -16.15
C LYS A 137 -18.98 -12.87 -16.96
N GLN A 138 -19.20 -12.79 -18.27
CA GLN A 138 -19.41 -13.99 -19.10
C GLN A 138 -18.13 -14.79 -19.29
N HIS A 139 -16.96 -14.14 -19.29
CA HIS A 139 -15.66 -14.81 -19.31
C HIS A 139 -15.35 -15.43 -17.94
N ASP A 140 -15.72 -14.77 -16.85
CA ASP A 140 -15.53 -15.17 -15.46
C ASP A 140 -16.59 -16.20 -15.06
N ASP A 141 -17.80 -16.14 -15.62
CA ASP A 141 -18.82 -17.18 -15.56
C ASP A 141 -18.42 -18.33 -16.49
N ARG A 142 -17.79 -18.10 -17.64
CA ARG A 142 -17.15 -19.19 -18.41
C ARG A 142 -15.99 -19.80 -17.63
N ILE A 143 -15.23 -19.02 -16.87
CA ILE A 143 -14.18 -19.51 -15.97
C ILE A 143 -14.82 -20.23 -14.76
N ARG A 144 -15.87 -19.72 -14.12
CA ARG A 144 -16.55 -20.29 -12.95
C ARG A 144 -17.40 -21.51 -13.30
N PHE A 145 -18.12 -21.49 -14.42
CA PHE A 145 -18.73 -22.70 -15.01
C PHE A 145 -17.69 -23.64 -15.62
N SER A 146 -16.45 -23.21 -15.85
CA SER A 146 -15.32 -24.14 -16.05
C SER A 146 -14.73 -24.64 -14.73
N GLN A 147 -14.85 -23.90 -13.63
CA GLN A 147 -14.37 -24.29 -12.29
C GLN A 147 -15.29 -25.32 -11.63
N ASP A 148 -16.58 -25.40 -11.97
CA ASP A 148 -17.46 -26.49 -11.48
C ASP A 148 -17.41 -27.77 -12.36
N ARG A 149 -16.49 -27.81 -13.33
CA ARG A 149 -16.17 -29.06 -14.07
C ARG A 149 -14.69 -29.34 -14.30
N ARG A 150 -13.77 -28.46 -13.90
CA ARG A 150 -12.32 -28.65 -14.09
C ARG A 150 -11.57 -27.93 -12.99
N THR A 151 -11.21 -28.66 -11.94
CA THR A 151 -9.82 -28.60 -11.49
C THR A 151 -8.98 -28.57 -12.77
N THR A 152 -8.30 -27.47 -13.07
CA THR A 152 -7.14 -27.58 -13.97
C THR A 152 -6.35 -28.72 -13.36
N PRO A 153 -6.19 -29.86 -14.06
CA PRO A 153 -5.64 -31.05 -13.43
C PRO A 153 -4.33 -30.58 -12.85
N ILE A 154 -4.23 -30.59 -11.51
CA ILE A 154 -2.99 -30.23 -10.82
C ILE A 154 -1.98 -31.08 -11.54
N THR A 155 -1.08 -30.43 -12.28
CA THR A 155 -0.12 -31.17 -13.08
C THR A 155 0.55 -32.13 -12.11
N LYS A 156 0.74 -33.40 -12.50
CA LYS A 156 1.21 -34.43 -11.56
C LYS A 156 2.43 -33.93 -10.75
N ILE A 157 3.29 -33.13 -11.39
CA ILE A 157 4.42 -32.45 -10.77
C ILE A 157 4.05 -31.46 -9.65
N GLY A 158 3.04 -30.60 -9.83
CA GLY A 158 2.61 -29.65 -8.80
C GLY A 158 2.08 -30.35 -7.55
N LEU A 159 1.33 -31.46 -7.73
CA LEU A 159 0.83 -32.27 -6.62
C LEU A 159 1.97 -32.97 -5.87
N LEU A 160 2.93 -33.54 -6.61
CA LEU A 160 4.11 -34.19 -6.03
C LEU A 160 4.97 -33.19 -5.23
N MET A 161 5.16 -31.97 -5.72
CA MET A 161 5.91 -30.94 -4.99
C MET A 161 5.21 -30.51 -3.70
N LEU A 162 3.89 -30.44 -3.72
CA LEU A 162 3.09 -30.10 -2.54
C LEU A 162 3.11 -31.23 -1.50
N GLN A 163 3.00 -32.49 -1.95
CA GLN A 163 3.13 -33.68 -1.11
C GLN A 163 4.53 -33.83 -0.50
N ALA A 164 5.58 -33.46 -1.25
CA ALA A 164 6.96 -33.43 -0.77
C ALA A 164 7.25 -32.26 0.19
N GLY A 165 6.33 -31.29 0.33
CA GLY A 165 6.51 -30.10 1.15
C GLY A 165 7.51 -29.09 0.57
N PHE A 166 7.81 -29.17 -0.73
CA PHE A 166 8.73 -28.23 -1.39
C PHE A 166 8.09 -26.87 -1.68
N VAL A 167 6.77 -26.83 -1.84
CA VAL A 167 5.99 -25.62 -2.08
C VAL A 167 4.74 -25.60 -1.22
N THR A 168 4.25 -24.42 -0.87
CA THR A 168 2.94 -24.24 -0.24
C THR A 168 1.81 -24.17 -1.28
N GLU A 169 0.56 -24.35 -0.84
CA GLU A 169 -0.62 -24.15 -1.70
C GLU A 169 -0.66 -22.75 -2.32
N GLU A 170 -0.30 -21.72 -1.53
CA GLU A 170 -0.23 -20.33 -1.99
C GLU A 170 0.82 -20.15 -3.08
N GLN A 171 2.05 -20.64 -2.85
CA GLN A 171 3.14 -20.56 -3.84
C GLN A 171 2.80 -21.28 -5.15
N LEU A 172 2.19 -22.47 -5.04
CA LEU A 172 1.75 -23.23 -6.21
C LEU A 172 0.64 -22.51 -6.97
N SER A 173 -0.34 -21.95 -6.26
CA SER A 173 -1.44 -21.16 -6.84
C SER A 173 -0.93 -19.93 -7.59
N THR A 174 0.01 -19.19 -6.99
CA THR A 174 0.67 -18.06 -7.65
C THR A 174 1.41 -18.48 -8.91
N ALA A 175 2.20 -19.56 -8.85
CA ALA A 175 2.96 -20.04 -10.00
C ALA A 175 2.08 -20.54 -11.15
N VAL A 176 0.95 -21.21 -10.84
CA VAL A 176 -0.04 -21.65 -11.85
C VAL A 176 -0.71 -20.43 -12.50
N SER A 177 -1.10 -19.44 -11.71
CA SER A 177 -1.71 -18.20 -12.21
C SER A 177 -0.76 -17.46 -13.18
N LEU A 178 0.53 -17.40 -12.83
CA LEU A 178 1.57 -16.84 -13.69
C LEU A 178 1.76 -17.67 -14.97
N GLN A 179 1.76 -19.00 -14.87
CA GLN A 179 1.87 -19.88 -16.04
C GLN A 179 0.73 -19.64 -17.05
N GLU A 180 -0.50 -19.53 -16.55
CA GLU A 180 -1.67 -19.24 -17.38
C GLU A 180 -1.61 -17.86 -18.02
N MET A 181 -1.20 -16.85 -17.24
CA MET A 181 -0.98 -15.49 -17.75
C MET A 181 0.04 -15.49 -18.88
N LEU A 182 1.21 -16.11 -18.67
CA LEU A 182 2.28 -16.18 -19.67
C LEU A 182 1.87 -16.93 -20.93
N ALA A 183 1.05 -17.98 -20.80
CA ALA A 183 0.51 -18.72 -21.93
C ALA A 183 -0.40 -17.86 -22.83
N ARG A 184 -1.07 -16.84 -22.30
CA ARG A 184 -1.89 -15.89 -23.07
C ARG A 184 -1.07 -14.93 -23.92
N PHE A 185 0.18 -14.65 -23.51
CA PHE A 185 1.11 -13.79 -24.23
C PHE A 185 2.07 -14.59 -25.15
N GLU A 186 1.67 -15.79 -25.57
CA GLU A 186 2.48 -16.73 -26.38
C GLU A 186 3.82 -17.15 -25.75
N ASN A 187 4.09 -16.78 -24.50
CA ASN A 187 5.31 -17.10 -23.77
C ASN A 187 5.09 -18.30 -22.83
N LYS A 188 4.80 -19.48 -23.39
CA LYS A 188 4.53 -20.67 -22.57
C LYS A 188 5.78 -21.12 -21.81
N GLN A 189 5.73 -21.06 -20.49
CA GLN A 189 6.78 -21.58 -19.62
C GLN A 189 6.30 -22.81 -18.82
N PRO A 190 7.17 -23.80 -18.56
CA PRO A 190 6.81 -24.93 -17.71
C PRO A 190 6.75 -24.50 -16.24
N LEU A 191 5.80 -25.05 -15.49
CA LEU A 191 5.55 -24.69 -14.08
C LEU A 191 6.81 -24.82 -13.21
N GLY A 192 7.58 -25.89 -13.40
CA GLY A 192 8.84 -26.08 -12.66
C GLY A 192 9.88 -24.97 -12.88
N LYS A 193 9.92 -24.38 -14.09
CA LYS A 193 10.80 -23.24 -14.37
C LYS A 193 10.30 -21.98 -13.67
N ILE A 194 9.00 -21.72 -13.68
CA ILE A 194 8.41 -20.57 -12.97
C ILE A 194 8.71 -20.68 -11.47
N LEU A 195 8.54 -21.86 -10.87
CA LEU A 195 8.85 -22.10 -9.46
C LEU A 195 10.33 -21.88 -9.12
N LEU A 196 11.25 -22.24 -10.03
CA LEU A 196 12.68 -21.97 -9.89
C LEU A 196 13.01 -20.48 -10.01
N ASP A 197 12.48 -19.82 -11.05
CA ASP A 197 12.74 -18.41 -11.35
C ASP A 197 12.25 -17.51 -10.21
N TYR A 198 11.18 -17.90 -9.51
CA TYR A 198 10.65 -17.20 -8.32
C TYR A 198 11.30 -17.63 -7.00
N GLY A 199 12.24 -18.58 -7.02
CA GLY A 199 12.95 -19.05 -5.83
C GLY A 199 12.09 -19.85 -4.84
N TYR A 200 10.94 -20.37 -5.27
CA TYR A 200 10.09 -21.22 -4.42
C TYR A 200 10.66 -22.63 -4.25
N ILE A 201 11.38 -23.12 -5.27
CA ILE A 201 12.09 -24.38 -5.22
C ILE A 201 13.53 -24.21 -5.69
N THR A 202 14.36 -25.20 -5.39
CA THR A 202 15.73 -25.34 -5.88
C THR A 202 15.80 -26.33 -7.05
N GLN A 203 16.87 -26.27 -7.84
CA GLN A 203 17.08 -27.22 -8.95
C GLN A 203 17.08 -28.68 -8.48
N SER A 204 17.70 -28.94 -7.31
CA SER A 204 17.74 -30.28 -6.73
C SER A 204 16.34 -30.81 -6.40
N GLN A 205 15.45 -29.96 -5.88
CA GLN A 205 14.06 -30.34 -5.56
C GLN A 205 13.24 -30.58 -6.83
N LEU A 206 13.46 -29.78 -7.88
CA LEU A 206 12.82 -30.01 -9.18
C LEU A 206 13.25 -31.37 -9.75
N ASP A 207 14.55 -31.66 -9.77
CA ASP A 207 15.10 -32.90 -10.31
C ASP A 207 14.60 -34.14 -9.54
N GLU A 208 14.51 -34.04 -8.21
CA GLU A 208 13.94 -35.09 -7.36
C GLU A 208 12.47 -35.35 -7.68
N THR A 209 11.67 -34.30 -7.83
CA THR A 209 10.25 -34.43 -8.17
C THR A 209 10.06 -35.08 -9.54
N LEU A 210 10.88 -34.71 -10.54
CA LEU A 210 10.84 -35.29 -11.87
C LEU A 210 11.19 -36.78 -11.87
N ARG A 211 12.17 -37.20 -11.06
CA ARG A 211 12.51 -38.63 -10.89
C ARG A 211 11.35 -39.41 -10.27
N SER A 212 10.72 -38.87 -9.23
CA SER A 212 9.55 -39.50 -8.60
C SER A 212 8.40 -39.67 -9.59
N GLN A 213 8.15 -38.67 -10.44
CA GLN A 213 7.15 -38.73 -11.50
C GLN A 213 7.47 -39.83 -12.53
N GLU A 214 8.73 -39.99 -12.92
CA GLU A 214 9.16 -41.03 -13.86
C GLU A 214 8.97 -42.45 -13.28
N ILE A 215 9.31 -42.64 -12.01
CA ILE A 215 9.14 -43.92 -11.30
C ILE A 215 7.66 -44.29 -11.21
N GLU A 216 6.80 -43.34 -10.80
CA GLU A 216 5.35 -43.56 -10.69
C GLU A 216 4.76 -43.93 -12.06
N PHE A 217 5.15 -43.21 -13.12
CA PHE A 217 4.70 -43.48 -14.49
C PHE A 217 5.10 -44.89 -14.95
N ARG A 218 6.33 -45.33 -14.64
CA ARG A 218 6.80 -46.68 -14.98
C ARG A 218 6.05 -47.76 -14.19
N SER A 219 5.74 -47.53 -12.91
CA SER A 219 4.99 -48.49 -12.08
C SER A 219 3.53 -48.68 -12.51
N GLN A 220 2.92 -47.69 -13.18
CA GLN A 220 1.54 -47.78 -13.68
C GLN A 220 1.44 -48.57 -15.00
N MET A 221 2.57 -48.87 -15.65
CA MET A 221 2.63 -49.52 -16.96
C MET A 221 2.97 -51.03 -16.90
N TYR A 222 3.32 -51.57 -15.73
CA TYR A 222 3.63 -52.98 -15.50
C TYR A 222 2.75 -53.56 -14.41
#